data_AF-N8WM55-F1
#
_entry.id   AF-N8WM55-F1
#
_cell.length_a   1.000
_cell.length_b   1.000
_cell.length_c   1.000
_cell.angle_alpha   90.00
_cell.angle_beta   90.00
_cell.angle_gamma   90.00
#
_symmetry.space_group_name_H-M   'P 1'
#
loop_
_entity.id
_entity.type
_entity.pdbx_description
1 polymer ?
#
loop_
_entity_poly.entity_id
_entity_poly.type
_entity_poly.pdbx_seq_one_letter_code
_entity_poly.pdbx_strand_id
1 'polypeptide(L)'
;MFEKLAEKSLNLMGWELDNHWDLNVDQCVMIAAPHTSNWDALYARLALKALGVNVRLTIKDSYMKLPFGPFVRAMGGIGIDRRVKQAGQERPSMVQLMSDLFKTHPRAC
;
A
#
# COMPACT_ATOMS: atom_id res chain seq x y z
N MET A 1 10.65 -4.18 -16.01
CA MET A 1 10.57 -5.63 -16.37
C MET A 1 9.38 -6.30 -15.70
N PHE A 2 9.13 -6.04 -14.41
CA PHE A 2 7.93 -6.53 -13.73
C PHE A 2 6.64 -5.78 -14.08
N GLU A 3 6.69 -4.55 -14.64
CA GLU A 3 5.47 -3.80 -15.00
C GLU A 3 4.68 -4.51 -16.10
N LYS A 4 5.34 -4.89 -17.21
CA LYS A 4 4.70 -5.61 -18.33
C LYS A 4 4.12 -6.96 -17.92
N LEU A 5 4.70 -7.60 -16.91
CA LEU A 5 4.16 -8.85 -16.37
C LEU A 5 2.87 -8.57 -15.59
N ALA A 6 2.87 -7.54 -14.74
CA ALA A 6 1.69 -7.14 -13.98
C ALA A 6 0.54 -6.68 -14.90
N GLU A 7 0.85 -5.90 -15.93
CA GLU A 7 -0.10 -5.47 -16.96
C GLU A 7 -0.70 -6.67 -17.69
N LYS A 8 0.12 -7.63 -18.16
CA LYS A 8 -0.38 -8.85 -18.79
C LYS A 8 -1.26 -9.68 -17.86
N SER A 9 -0.91 -9.78 -16.58
CA SER A 9 -1.73 -10.48 -15.59
C SER A 9 -3.11 -9.81 -15.42
N LEU A 10 -3.17 -8.48 -15.39
CA LEU A 10 -4.42 -7.72 -15.34
C LEU A 10 -5.26 -7.95 -16.60
N ASN A 11 -4.65 -7.84 -17.78
CA ASN A 11 -5.34 -8.08 -19.06
C ASN A 11 -5.92 -9.51 -19.13
N LEU A 12 -5.18 -10.51 -18.64
CA LEU A 12 -5.67 -11.90 -18.56
C LEU A 12 -6.84 -12.08 -17.58
N MET A 13 -6.92 -11.23 -16.55
CA MET A 13 -8.04 -11.19 -15.61
C MET A 13 -9.20 -10.31 -16.12
N GLY A 14 -9.13 -9.80 -17.34
CA GLY A 14 -10.16 -8.96 -17.96
C GLY A 14 -10.12 -7.48 -17.55
N TRP A 15 -9.00 -7.02 -16.99
CA TRP A 15 -8.79 -5.62 -16.60
C TRP A 15 -7.97 -4.89 -17.65
N GLU A 16 -8.33 -3.65 -17.94
CA GLU A 16 -7.54 -2.74 -18.78
C GLU A 16 -7.01 -1.59 -17.93
N LEU A 17 -5.80 -1.11 -18.24
CA LEU A 17 -5.23 0.05 -17.57
C LEU A 17 -5.64 1.32 -18.31
N ASP A 18 -6.43 2.15 -17.64
CA ASP A 18 -6.72 3.51 -18.06
C ASP A 18 -5.88 4.49 -17.22
N ASN A 19 -4.78 4.99 -17.80
CA ASN A 19 -3.87 5.88 -17.11
C ASN A 19 -3.91 7.30 -17.71
N HIS A 20 -4.59 8.20 -17.01
CA HIS A 20 -4.67 9.62 -17.34
C HIS A 20 -3.97 10.51 -16.30
N TRP A 21 -3.03 9.96 -15.53
CA TRP A 21 -2.35 10.74 -14.50
C TRP A 21 -1.34 11.71 -15.10
N ASP A 22 -1.30 12.93 -14.56
CA ASP A 22 -0.27 13.91 -14.92
C ASP A 22 1.08 13.46 -14.35
N LEU A 23 2.09 13.43 -15.21
CA LEU A 23 3.46 13.03 -14.86
C LEU A 23 4.19 14.09 -14.02
N ASN A 24 3.62 15.29 -13.87
CA ASN A 24 4.20 16.41 -13.11
C ASN A 24 3.72 16.48 -11.64
N VAL A 25 3.10 15.42 -11.12
CA VAL A 25 2.61 15.40 -9.73
C VAL A 25 3.67 14.79 -8.81
N ASP A 26 4.28 15.63 -7.97
CA ASP A 26 5.29 15.19 -6.99
C ASP A 26 4.69 14.40 -5.81
N GLN A 27 3.46 14.75 -5.39
CA GLN A 27 2.75 14.09 -4.28
C GLN A 27 1.24 14.12 -4.52
N CYS A 28 0.57 13.00 -4.27
CA CYS A 28 -0.89 12.90 -4.36
C CYS A 28 -1.48 12.05 -3.24
N VAL A 29 -2.77 12.25 -2.96
CA VAL A 29 -3.57 11.39 -2.09
C VAL A 29 -4.65 10.73 -2.94
N MET A 30 -4.65 9.40 -2.97
CA MET A 30 -5.65 8.61 -3.67
C MET A 30 -6.54 7.89 -2.66
N ILE A 31 -7.85 7.97 -2.89
CA ILE A 31 -8.84 7.25 -2.08
C ILE A 31 -9.33 6.05 -2.90
N ALA A 32 -9.09 4.85 -2.40
CA ALA A 32 -9.61 3.61 -2.98
C ALA A 32 -10.72 3.06 -2.07
N ALA A 33 -11.98 3.20 -2.51
CA ALA A 33 -13.16 2.69 -1.84
C ALA A 33 -14.24 2.36 -2.89
N PRO A 34 -15.17 1.41 -2.63
CA PRO A 34 -15.29 0.59 -1.42
C PRO A 34 -14.30 -0.58 -1.40
N HIS A 35 -13.98 -1.08 -0.20
CA HIS A 35 -13.26 -2.35 -0.06
C HIS A 35 -14.27 -3.49 -0.07
N THR A 36 -14.25 -4.31 -1.11
CA THR A 36 -15.15 -5.44 -1.29
C THR A 36 -14.54 -6.74 -0.76
N SER A 37 -13.22 -6.95 -0.96
CA SER A 37 -12.53 -8.15 -0.54
C SER A 37 -11.01 -7.97 -0.47
N ASN A 38 -10.30 -8.89 0.19
CA ASN A 38 -8.83 -8.88 0.21
C ASN A 38 -8.19 -8.95 -1.18
N TRP A 39 -8.93 -9.39 -2.22
CA TRP A 39 -8.46 -9.38 -3.61
C TRP A 39 -8.24 -7.97 -4.15
N ASP A 40 -8.94 -6.97 -3.61
CA ASP A 40 -8.75 -5.56 -4.00
C ASP A 40 -7.30 -5.12 -3.80
N ALA A 41 -6.63 -5.63 -2.75
CA ALA A 41 -5.23 -5.35 -2.49
C ALA A 41 -4.31 -5.96 -3.57
N LEU A 42 -4.65 -7.15 -4.10
CA LEU A 42 -3.90 -7.76 -5.19
C LEU A 42 -4.07 -6.97 -6.49
N TYR A 43 -5.31 -6.62 -6.85
CA TYR A 43 -5.59 -5.84 -8.06
C TYR A 43 -4.92 -4.46 -7.99
N ALA A 44 -5.07 -3.75 -6.88
CA ALA A 44 -4.41 -2.47 -6.67
C ALA A 44 -2.88 -2.60 -6.74
N ARG A 45 -2.30 -3.66 -6.17
CA ARG A 45 -0.85 -3.88 -6.21
C ARG A 45 -0.33 -4.14 -7.62
N LEU A 46 -1.07 -4.93 -8.41
CA LEU A 46 -0.73 -5.21 -9.80
C LEU A 46 -0.89 -3.97 -10.66
N ALA A 47 -1.97 -3.21 -10.48
CA ALA A 47 -2.22 -1.97 -11.22
C ALA A 47 -1.14 -0.94 -10.95
N LEU A 48 -0.85 -0.66 -9.68
CA LEU A 48 0.23 0.25 -9.30
C LEU A 48 1.59 -0.23 -9.81
N LYS A 49 1.85 -1.54 -9.79
CA LYS A 49 3.10 -2.08 -10.36
C LYS A 49 3.16 -1.89 -11.86
N ALA A 50 2.07 -2.11 -12.59
CA ALA A 50 2.00 -1.92 -14.03
C ALA A 50 2.16 -0.43 -14.41
N LEU A 51 1.68 0.49 -13.58
CA LEU A 51 1.89 1.93 -13.69
C LEU A 51 3.30 2.39 -13.29
N GLY A 52 4.20 1.48 -12.91
CA GLY A 52 5.56 1.81 -12.46
C GLY A 52 5.64 2.41 -11.06
N VAL A 53 4.52 2.46 -10.33
CA VAL A 53 4.47 2.96 -8.96
C VAL A 53 5.02 1.89 -8.02
N ASN A 54 6.15 2.18 -7.40
CA ASN A 54 6.56 1.44 -6.22
C ASN A 54 5.61 1.84 -5.09
N VAL A 55 4.91 0.87 -4.51
CA VAL A 55 3.95 1.11 -3.44
C VAL A 55 4.45 0.46 -2.16
N ARG A 56 4.41 1.22 -1.08
CA ARG A 56 4.56 0.74 0.29
C ARG A 56 3.20 0.66 0.95
N LEU A 57 2.87 -0.51 1.50
CA LEU A 57 1.56 -0.79 2.08
C LEU A 57 1.65 -0.82 3.59
N THR A 58 0.89 0.02 4.29
CA THR A 58 0.79 -0.10 5.75
C THR A 58 -0.11 -1.26 6.12
N ILE A 59 0.40 -2.18 6.91
CA ILE A 59 -0.31 -3.37 7.39
C ILE A 59 -0.14 -3.51 8.89
N LYS A 60 -1.09 -4.15 9.57
CA LYS A 60 -0.99 -4.40 11.00
C LYS A 60 0.30 -5.18 11.30
N ASP A 61 1.05 -4.74 12.31
CA ASP A 61 2.33 -5.34 12.69
C ASP A 61 2.27 -6.86 12.95
N SER A 62 1.10 -7.40 13.33
CA SER A 62 0.92 -8.85 13.46
C SER A 62 1.20 -9.64 12.16
N TYR A 63 0.93 -9.07 10.98
CA TYR A 63 1.21 -9.70 9.68
C TYR A 63 2.69 -9.63 9.30
N MET A 64 3.48 -8.79 9.98
CA MET A 64 4.93 -8.69 9.78
C MET A 64 5.70 -9.80 10.50
N LYS A 65 5.00 -10.65 11.27
CA LYS A 65 5.56 -11.79 12.01
C LYS A 65 5.47 -13.06 11.17
N LEU A 66 6.26 -14.07 11.54
CA LEU A 66 6.25 -15.38 10.87
C LEU A 66 4.85 -16.02 10.93
N PRO A 67 4.41 -16.74 9.87
CA PRO A 67 5.18 -17.15 8.69
C PRO A 67 5.20 -16.11 7.55
N PHE A 68 4.29 -15.14 7.53
CA PHE A 68 4.08 -14.23 6.40
C PHE A 68 5.02 -13.01 6.38
N GLY A 69 5.70 -12.72 7.49
CA GLY A 69 6.54 -11.53 7.66
C GLY A 69 7.55 -11.25 6.54
N PRO A 70 8.39 -12.21 6.12
CA PRO A 70 9.35 -12.01 5.03
C PRO A 70 8.68 -11.64 3.70
N PHE A 71 7.55 -12.29 3.38
CA PHE A 71 6.79 -12.02 2.16
C PHE A 71 6.16 -10.63 2.18
N VAL A 72 5.54 -10.25 3.30
CA VAL A 72 4.93 -8.94 3.48
C VAL A 72 5.98 -7.82 3.38
N ARG A 73 7.17 -8.01 3.96
CA ARG A 73 8.30 -7.08 3.83
C ARG A 73 8.78 -6.97 2.38
N ALA A 74 8.94 -8.09 1.68
CA ALA A 74 9.36 -8.11 0.28
C ALA A 74 8.38 -7.38 -0.65
N MET A 75 7.08 -7.39 -0.33
CA MET A 75 6.05 -6.66 -1.09
C MET A 75 6.01 -5.15 -0.81
N GLY A 76 6.79 -4.65 0.17
CA GLY A 76 6.79 -3.24 0.60
C GLY A 76 5.92 -2.96 1.83
N GLY A 77 5.57 -3.98 2.61
CA GLY A 77 4.76 -3.84 3.81
C GLY A 77 5.45 -3.06 4.92
N ILE A 78 4.74 -2.09 5.50
CA ILE A 78 5.14 -1.31 6.67
C ILE A 78 4.22 -1.68 7.82
N GLY A 79 4.79 -2.29 8.87
CA GLY A 79 4.06 -2.66 10.08
C GLY A 79 3.64 -1.41 10.86
N ILE A 80 2.35 -1.26 11.12
CA ILE A 80 1.83 -0.23 12.04
C ILE A 80 1.30 -0.89 13.32
N ASP A 81 1.71 -0.35 14.47
CA ASP A 81 1.23 -0.77 15.79
C ASP A 81 0.36 0.32 16.40
N ARG A 82 -0.92 -0.02 16.62
CA ARG A 82 -1.95 0.85 17.20
C ARG A 82 -2.23 0.52 18.66
N ARG A 83 -1.39 -0.29 19.32
CA ARG A 83 -1.56 -0.64 20.72
C ARG A 83 -1.14 0.52 21.61
N VAL A 84 -1.94 0.76 22.64
CA VAL A 84 -1.64 1.74 23.69
C VAL A 84 -0.46 1.21 24.49
N LYS A 85 0.63 1.99 24.58
CA LYS A 85 1.87 1.58 25.25
C LYS A 85 1.90 1.95 26.74
N GLN A 86 1.12 2.94 27.16
CA GLN A 86 1.05 3.43 28.54
C GLN A 86 -0.39 3.63 29.00
N ALA A 87 -0.69 3.34 30.26
CA ALA A 87 -2.01 3.57 30.84
C ALA A 87 -2.34 5.08 30.80
N GLY A 88 -3.48 5.44 30.19
CA GLY A 88 -3.91 6.83 30.03
C GLY A 88 -3.57 7.48 28.68
N GLN A 89 -2.83 6.80 27.79
CA GLN A 89 -2.64 7.29 26.42
C GLN A 89 -3.83 6.98 25.52
N GLU A 90 -4.24 7.97 24.72
CA GLU A 90 -5.24 7.76 23.67
C GLU A 90 -4.69 6.86 22.56
N ARG A 91 -5.58 6.04 21.99
CA ARG A 91 -5.21 5.15 20.89
C ARG A 91 -4.99 5.98 19.63
N PRO A 92 -3.82 5.90 18.97
CA PRO A 92 -3.57 6.69 17.77
C PRO A 92 -4.54 6.28 16.64
N SER A 93 -5.06 7.30 15.95
CA SER A 93 -5.91 7.12 14.78
C SER A 93 -5.09 6.58 13.61
N MET A 94 -5.76 5.96 12.62
CA MET A 94 -5.06 5.47 11.42
C MET A 94 -4.43 6.62 10.66
N VAL A 95 -5.16 7.73 10.50
CA VAL A 95 -4.70 8.94 9.81
C VAL A 95 -3.47 9.51 10.50
N GLN A 96 -3.44 9.56 11.84
CA GLN A 96 -2.29 10.04 12.60
C GLN A 96 -1.04 9.19 12.35
N LEU A 97 -1.18 7.87 12.38
CA LEU A 97 -0.04 6.99 12.10
C LEU A 97 0.45 7.11 10.66
N MET A 98 -0.47 7.26 9.70
CA MET A 98 -0.11 7.47 8.30
C MET A 98 0.63 8.80 8.10
N SER A 99 0.14 9.89 8.70
CA SER A 99 0.79 11.21 8.58
C SER A 99 2.16 11.23 9.26
N ASP A 100 2.32 10.55 10.39
CA ASP A 100 3.60 10.44 11.09
C ASP A 100 4.64 9.63 10.28
N LEU A 101 4.22 8.67 9.45
CA LEU A 101 5.12 7.96 8.54
C LEU A 101 5.75 8.89 7.50
N PHE A 102 5.01 9.87 6.97
CA PHE A 102 5.54 10.83 6.00
C PHE A 102 6.58 11.78 6.61
N LYS A 103 6.52 12.04 7.93
CA LYS A 103 7.56 12.83 8.63
C LYS A 103 8.93 12.17 8.59
N THR A 104 8.95 10.83 8.62
CA THR A 104 10.18 10.03 8.58
C THR A 104 10.52 9.56 7.17
N HIS A 105 9.54 9.51 6.28
CA HIS A 105 9.65 9.06 4.90
C HIS A 105 8.96 10.06 3.95
N PRO A 106 9.60 11.21 3.66
CA PRO A 106 8.98 12.28 2.85
C PRO A 106 8.66 11.86 1.41
N ARG A 107 9.28 10.77 0.91
CA ARG A 107 9.00 10.16 -0.41
C ARG A 107 8.55 8.71 -0.27
N ALA A 108 7.59 8.44 0.61
CA ALA A 108 6.98 7.13 0.73
C ALA A 108 6.01 6.86 -0.43
N CYS A 109 6.56 6.50 -1.60
CA CYS A 109 5.91 5.65 -2.59
C CYS A 109 6.76 4.37 -2.71
#